data_AF-A0A954UNJ8-F1
#
_entry.id   AF-A0A954UNJ8-F1
#
_cell.length_a   1.000
_cell.length_b   1.000
_cell.length_c   1.000
_cell.angle_alpha   90.00
_cell.angle_beta   90.00
_cell.angle_gamma   90.00
#
_symmetry.space_group_name_H-M   'P 1'
#
loop_
_entity.id
_entity.type
_entity.pdbx_description
1 polymer ?
#
loop_
_entity_poly.entity_id
_entity_poly.type
_entity_poly.pdbx_seq_one_letter_code
_entity_poly.pdbx_strand_id
1 'polypeptide(L)'
;MSLWKHKATGKWCVQHKGRRFYLHEDKAIAEAMYEAGRRWYEQGVKPPENQLLHRGQATVRDILNAFVRHQQARLEAGEIAHKTRDGATRTCDLIARYLNRERRVMDLGPVDFTAFREQLGKDYSATTTANELVRIKGVFKWAWQMELIPAMPNMGPAWK
;
A
#
# COMPACT_ATOMS: atom_id res chain seq x y z
N MET A 1 -26.18 5.77 -11.05
CA MET A 1 -25.55 6.98 -10.46
C MET A 1 -24.22 7.22 -11.14
N SER A 2 -23.86 8.48 -11.37
CA SER A 2 -22.67 8.84 -12.17
C SER A 2 -21.52 9.29 -11.28
N LEU A 3 -20.30 8.83 -11.56
CA LEU A 3 -19.09 9.39 -10.97
C LEU A 3 -18.89 10.82 -11.49
N TRP A 4 -18.36 11.72 -10.66
CA TRP A 4 -17.98 13.08 -11.09
C TRP A 4 -16.58 13.45 -10.60
N LYS A 5 -15.88 14.32 -11.35
CA LYS A 5 -14.54 14.80 -11.01
C LYS A 5 -14.63 15.93 -10.00
N HIS A 6 -14.00 15.77 -8.83
CA HIS A 6 -13.95 16.79 -7.79
C HIS A 6 -12.87 17.82 -8.11
N LYS A 7 -13.27 19.09 -8.32
CA LYS A 7 -12.38 20.14 -8.82
C LYS A 7 -11.16 20.41 -7.92
N ALA A 8 -11.30 20.36 -6.60
CA ALA A 8 -10.22 20.71 -5.68
C ALA A 8 -9.18 19.60 -5.49
N THR A 9 -9.58 18.32 -5.59
CA THR A 9 -8.67 17.18 -5.38
C THR A 9 -8.26 16.50 -6.68
N GLY A 10 -8.92 16.80 -7.80
CA GLY A 10 -8.72 16.11 -9.07
C GLY A 10 -9.28 14.68 -9.12
N LYS A 11 -9.74 14.13 -8.00
CA LYS A 11 -10.25 12.75 -7.88
C LYS A 11 -11.69 12.63 -8.34
N TRP A 12 -11.99 11.53 -9.02
CA TRP A 12 -13.36 11.07 -9.27
C TRP A 12 -14.00 10.57 -8.00
N CYS A 13 -15.28 10.88 -7.84
CA CYS A 13 -16.04 10.66 -6.62
C CYS A 13 -17.41 10.06 -6.89
N VAL A 14 -17.96 9.38 -5.88
CA VAL A 14 -19.36 8.96 -5.81
C VAL A 14 -19.98 9.38 -4.47
N GLN A 15 -21.30 9.59 -4.42
CA GLN A 15 -22.01 9.96 -3.19
C GLN A 15 -23.12 8.95 -2.94
N HIS A 16 -23.13 8.42 -1.72
CA HIS A 16 -24.12 7.46 -1.26
C HIS A 16 -24.44 7.75 0.20
N LYS A 17 -25.73 7.71 0.55
CA LYS A 17 -26.23 8.03 1.91
C LYS A 17 -25.62 9.32 2.51
N GLY A 18 -25.53 10.37 1.71
CA GLY A 18 -24.99 11.67 2.15
C GLY A 18 -23.46 11.72 2.31
N ARG A 19 -22.74 10.60 2.13
CA ARG A 19 -21.28 10.53 2.22
C ARG A 19 -20.64 10.54 0.83
N ARG A 20 -19.53 11.27 0.69
CA ARG A 20 -18.72 11.31 -0.53
C ARG A 20 -17.53 10.37 -0.40
N PHE A 21 -17.34 9.54 -1.42
CA PHE A 21 -16.21 8.63 -1.53
C PHE A 21 -15.32 9.10 -2.68
N TYR A 22 -14.08 9.44 -2.35
CA TYR A 22 -13.04 9.79 -3.30
C TYR A 22 -12.34 8.52 -3.75
N LEU A 23 -12.30 8.28 -5.06
CA LEU A 23 -11.83 7.03 -5.65
C LEU A 23 -10.41 7.23 -6.21
N HIS A 24 -10.30 7.79 -7.42
CA HIS A 24 -9.01 7.95 -8.11
C HIS A 24 -9.01 9.16 -9.07
N GLU A 25 -7.84 9.66 -9.46
CA GLU A 25 -7.70 10.81 -10.39
C GLU A 25 -8.03 10.46 -11.85
N ASP A 26 -7.64 9.25 -12.25
CA ASP A 26 -8.04 8.63 -13.51
C ASP A 26 -9.46 8.03 -13.44
N LYS A 27 -10.25 8.26 -14.49
CA LYS A 27 -11.67 7.88 -14.55
C LYS A 27 -11.88 6.36 -14.63
N ALA A 28 -11.14 5.67 -15.49
CA ALA A 28 -11.31 4.23 -15.69
C ALA A 28 -10.96 3.46 -14.42
N ILE A 29 -9.95 3.95 -13.71
CA ILE A 29 -9.51 3.40 -12.42
C ILE A 29 -10.57 3.66 -11.36
N ALA A 30 -11.14 4.86 -11.31
CA ALA A 30 -12.23 5.17 -10.39
C ALA A 30 -13.49 4.33 -10.66
N GLU A 31 -13.84 4.08 -11.92
CA GLU A 31 -14.95 3.21 -12.30
C GLU A 31 -14.71 1.77 -11.82
N ALA A 32 -13.51 1.24 -12.03
CA ALA A 32 -13.14 -0.09 -11.52
C ALA A 32 -13.21 -0.18 -9.99
N MET A 33 -12.70 0.83 -9.28
CA MET A 33 -12.80 0.92 -7.82
C MET A 33 -14.26 0.98 -7.35
N TYR A 34 -15.11 1.77 -8.03
CA TYR A 34 -16.53 1.84 -7.70
C TYR A 34 -17.20 0.49 -7.89
N GLU A 35 -16.95 -0.19 -9.00
CA GLU A 35 -17.55 -1.49 -9.31
C GLU A 35 -17.16 -2.54 -8.27
N ALA A 36 -15.86 -2.65 -7.97
CA ALA A 36 -15.34 -3.59 -6.97
C ALA A 36 -15.92 -3.31 -5.57
N GLY A 37 -16.14 -2.03 -5.25
CA GLY A 37 -16.63 -1.58 -3.95
C GLY A 37 -18.14 -1.33 -3.87
N ARG A 38 -18.91 -1.63 -4.93
CA ARG A 38 -20.28 -1.11 -5.12
C ARG A 38 -21.17 -1.36 -3.90
N ARG A 39 -21.19 -2.61 -3.41
CA ARG A 39 -22.04 -3.01 -2.26
C ARG A 39 -21.79 -2.21 -0.98
N TRP A 40 -20.55 -1.78 -0.72
CA TRP A 40 -20.23 -0.97 0.46
C TRP A 40 -20.60 0.49 0.26
N TYR A 41 -20.25 1.03 -0.91
CA TYR A 41 -20.54 2.42 -1.22
C TYR A 41 -22.04 2.67 -1.15
N GLU A 42 -22.88 1.80 -1.73
CA GLU A 42 -24.34 1.88 -1.65
C GLU A 42 -24.87 1.81 -0.20
N GLN A 43 -24.16 1.10 0.69
CA GLN A 43 -24.47 1.05 2.11
C GLN A 43 -23.98 2.28 2.89
N GLY A 44 -23.24 3.20 2.27
CA GLY A 44 -22.67 4.40 2.92
C GLY A 44 -21.39 4.12 3.70
N VAL A 45 -20.71 3.00 3.40
CA VAL A 45 -19.45 2.59 4.03
C VAL A 45 -18.35 2.46 2.97
N LYS A 46 -17.08 2.67 3.36
CA LYS A 46 -15.96 2.36 2.47
C LYS A 46 -15.80 0.83 2.42
N PRO A 47 -15.47 0.25 1.26
CA PRO A 47 -14.99 -1.11 1.20
C PRO A 47 -13.79 -1.28 2.15
N PRO A 48 -13.64 -2.45 2.78
CA PRO A 48 -12.41 -2.74 3.49
C PRO A 48 -11.25 -2.64 2.51
N GLU A 49 -10.14 -2.07 2.99
CA GLU A 49 -9.00 -1.61 2.18
C GLU A 49 -8.47 -2.74 1.27
N ASN A 50 -8.57 -3.99 1.73
CA ASN A 50 -8.23 -5.23 1.01
C ASN A 50 -9.04 -5.55 -0.25
N GLN A 51 -10.25 -5.00 -0.43
CA GLN A 51 -11.11 -5.35 -1.57
C GLN A 51 -11.10 -4.32 -2.71
N LEU A 52 -10.63 -3.10 -2.45
CA LEU A 52 -10.28 -2.13 -3.51
C LEU A 52 -8.87 -2.38 -4.09
N LEU A 53 -8.09 -3.24 -3.43
CA LEU A 53 -6.73 -3.62 -3.80
C LEU A 53 -6.67 -4.62 -4.98
N HIS A 54 -7.80 -5.18 -5.39
CA HIS A 54 -7.84 -6.15 -6.49
C HIS A 54 -7.63 -5.48 -7.86
N ARG A 55 -6.76 -6.10 -8.67
CA ARG A 55 -6.35 -5.73 -10.05
C ARG A 55 -5.19 -4.72 -10.20
N GLY A 56 -4.21 -4.76 -9.31
CA GLY A 56 -2.91 -4.08 -9.54
C GLY A 56 -2.94 -2.56 -9.41
N GLN A 57 -3.99 -2.01 -8.81
CA GLN A 57 -4.14 -0.58 -8.57
C GLN A 57 -3.70 -0.15 -7.17
N ALA A 58 -3.28 -1.11 -6.34
CA ALA A 58 -2.76 -0.89 -5.00
C ALA A 58 -1.64 0.14 -4.98
N THR A 59 -1.83 1.20 -4.18
CA THR A 59 -0.75 2.15 -3.90
C THR A 59 0.16 1.63 -2.80
N VAL A 60 1.37 2.19 -2.70
CA VAL A 60 2.27 1.92 -1.58
C VAL A 60 1.57 2.19 -0.25
N ARG A 61 0.83 3.30 -0.13
CA ARG A 61 0.09 3.66 1.07
C ARG A 61 -0.90 2.57 1.50
N ASP A 62 -1.67 2.04 0.56
CA ASP A 62 -2.70 1.04 0.85
C ASP A 62 -2.06 -0.24 1.43
N ILE A 63 -0.93 -0.68 0.85
CA ILE A 63 -0.20 -1.85 1.33
C ILE A 63 0.37 -1.63 2.73
N LEU A 64 0.97 -0.47 2.98
CA LEU A 64 1.56 -0.16 4.29
C LEU A 64 0.48 -0.07 5.38
N ASN A 65 -0.65 0.59 5.09
CA ASN A 65 -1.78 0.67 6.02
C ASN A 65 -2.32 -0.73 6.36
N ALA A 66 -2.51 -1.57 5.35
CA ALA A 66 -3.00 -2.93 5.54
C ALA A 66 -2.02 -3.76 6.37
N PHE A 67 -0.72 -3.64 6.11
CA PHE A 67 0.32 -4.38 6.84
C PHE A 67 0.40 -3.95 8.31
N VAL A 68 0.38 -2.64 8.61
CA VAL A 68 0.40 -2.15 9.99
C VAL A 68 -0.80 -2.65 10.79
N ARG A 69 -2.00 -2.63 10.20
CA ARG A 69 -3.20 -3.19 10.85
C ARG A 69 -3.07 -4.68 11.11
N HIS A 70 -2.52 -5.44 10.15
CA HIS A 70 -2.27 -6.86 10.35
C HIS A 70 -1.28 -7.12 11.49
N GLN A 71 -0.17 -6.38 11.54
CA GLN A 71 0.80 -6.50 12.63
C GLN A 71 0.20 -6.11 13.99
N GLN A 72 -0.68 -5.12 14.03
CA GLN A 72 -1.41 -4.76 15.25
C GLN A 72 -2.34 -5.89 15.72
N ALA A 73 -3.10 -6.51 14.81
CA ALA A 73 -3.95 -7.66 15.15
C ALA A 73 -3.13 -8.85 15.69
N ARG A 74 -1.97 -9.12 15.10
CA ARG A 74 -1.05 -10.17 15.57
C ARG A 74 -0.48 -9.89 16.96
N LEU A 75 -0.20 -8.63 17.25
CA LEU A 75 0.24 -8.19 18.57
C LEU A 75 -0.87 -8.40 19.61
N GLU A 76 -2.10 -8.00 19.30
CA GLU A 76 -3.28 -8.18 20.15
C GLU A 76 -3.60 -9.66 20.39
N ALA A 77 -3.36 -10.51 19.40
CA ALA A 77 -3.48 -11.96 19.51
C ALA A 77 -2.31 -12.63 20.26
N GLY A 78 -1.27 -11.88 20.65
CA GLY A 78 -0.09 -12.41 21.34
C GLY A 78 0.87 -13.21 20.45
N GLU A 79 0.72 -13.14 19.12
CA GLU A 79 1.58 -13.87 18.17
C GLU A 79 2.95 -13.22 17.98
N ILE A 80 3.06 -11.92 18.26
CA ILE A 80 4.30 -11.16 18.16
C ILE A 80 4.48 -10.24 19.36
N ALA A 81 5.74 -9.96 19.70
CA ALA A 81 6.08 -8.97 20.70
C ALA A 81 5.94 -7.53 20.17
N HIS A 82 5.74 -6.57 21.06
CA HIS A 82 5.71 -5.12 20.74
C HIS A 82 6.91 -4.68 19.89
N LYS A 83 8.13 -5.13 20.27
CA LYS A 83 9.36 -4.82 19.55
C LYS A 83 9.33 -5.25 18.07
N THR A 84 8.67 -6.36 17.76
CA THR A 84 8.51 -6.86 16.39
C THR A 84 7.56 -5.97 15.59
N ARG A 85 6.43 -5.58 16.20
CA ARG A 85 5.45 -4.66 15.61
C ARG A 85 6.06 -3.27 15.38
N ASP A 86 6.86 -2.77 16.32
CA ASP A 86 7.52 -1.47 16.18
C ASP A 86 8.60 -1.50 15.09
N GLY A 87 9.35 -2.59 14.99
CA GLY A 87 10.28 -2.81 13.89
C GLY A 87 9.59 -2.82 12.52
N ALA A 88 8.45 -3.50 12.41
CA ALA A 88 7.63 -3.51 11.20
C ALA A 88 7.08 -2.11 10.85
N THR A 89 6.58 -1.38 11.85
CA THR A 89 6.06 -0.01 11.67
C THR A 89 7.16 0.94 11.18
N ARG A 90 8.35 0.87 11.78
CA ARG A 90 9.52 1.64 11.34
C ARG A 90 9.88 1.33 9.89
N THR A 91 9.87 0.06 9.48
CA THR A 91 10.11 -0.32 8.09
C THR A 91 9.05 0.29 7.16
N CYS A 92 7.77 0.29 7.55
CA CYS A 92 6.72 0.96 6.78
C CYS A 92 6.97 2.46 6.62
N ASP A 93 7.41 3.14 7.67
CA ASP A 93 7.76 4.56 7.60
C ASP A 93 8.91 4.82 6.62
N LEU A 94 9.93 3.95 6.59
CA LEU A 94 11.02 4.05 5.63
C LEU A 94 10.50 3.88 4.19
N ILE A 95 9.64 2.88 3.96
CA ILE A 95 9.03 2.67 2.64
C ILE A 95 8.21 3.90 2.23
N ALA A 96 7.38 4.45 3.12
CA ALA A 96 6.54 5.62 2.82
C ALA A 96 7.34 6.91 2.57
N ARG A 97 8.53 7.02 3.15
CA ARG A 97 9.44 8.17 2.96
C ARG A 97 10.16 8.10 1.62
N TYR A 98 10.68 6.94 1.26
CA TYR A 98 11.57 6.79 0.10
C TYR A 98 10.85 6.33 -1.15
N LEU A 99 9.73 5.61 -1.02
CA LEU A 99 8.84 5.30 -2.13
C LEU A 99 7.64 6.25 -2.08
N ASN A 100 7.22 6.75 -3.25
CA ASN A 100 6.05 7.61 -3.34
C ASN A 100 4.80 6.84 -2.87
N ARG A 101 4.23 7.28 -1.74
CA ARG A 101 3.06 6.65 -1.11
C ARG A 101 1.83 6.54 -2.01
N GLU A 102 1.64 7.47 -2.95
CA GLU A 102 0.51 7.46 -3.89
C GLU A 102 0.81 6.63 -5.15
N ARG A 103 2.07 6.25 -5.38
CA ARG A 103 2.45 5.46 -6.55
C ARG A 103 1.93 4.04 -6.40
N ARG A 104 1.53 3.46 -7.52
CA ARG A 104 1.12 2.06 -7.59
C ARG A 104 2.30 1.15 -7.35
N VAL A 105 2.06 0.09 -6.60
CA VAL A 105 3.08 -0.91 -6.29
C VAL A 105 3.56 -1.62 -7.56
N MET A 106 2.67 -1.83 -8.53
CA MET A 106 3.01 -2.47 -9.81
C MET A 106 3.84 -1.58 -10.74
N ASP A 107 3.87 -0.27 -10.50
CA ASP A 107 4.69 0.67 -11.27
C ASP A 107 6.10 0.82 -10.67
N LEU A 108 6.38 0.22 -9.51
CA LEU A 108 7.70 0.24 -8.90
C LEU A 108 8.65 -0.69 -9.66
N GLY A 109 9.83 -0.19 -9.98
CA GLY A 109 10.84 -0.94 -10.72
C GLY A 109 12.22 -0.90 -10.06
N PRO A 110 13.21 -1.59 -10.67
CA PRO A 110 14.55 -1.70 -10.12
C PRO A 110 15.22 -0.35 -9.82
N VAL A 111 14.92 0.69 -10.61
CA VAL A 111 15.46 2.05 -10.41
C VAL A 111 15.01 2.63 -9.05
N ASP A 112 13.73 2.44 -8.70
CA ASP A 112 13.18 2.92 -7.43
C ASP A 112 13.84 2.22 -6.23
N PHE A 113 14.03 0.91 -6.34
CA PHE A 113 14.63 0.10 -5.29
C PHE A 113 16.15 0.28 -5.18
N THR A 114 16.86 0.58 -6.27
CA THR A 114 18.27 0.97 -6.24
C THR A 114 18.44 2.31 -5.52
N ALA A 115 17.65 3.32 -5.88
CA ALA A 115 17.68 4.62 -5.22
C ALA A 115 17.35 4.51 -3.71
N PHE A 116 16.36 3.70 -3.36
CA PHE A 116 16.04 3.43 -1.96
C PHE A 116 17.21 2.76 -1.23
N ARG A 117 17.82 1.72 -1.81
CA ARG A 117 18.98 1.04 -1.20
C ARG A 117 20.17 2.00 -1.01
N GLU A 118 20.48 2.83 -2.00
CA GLU A 118 21.55 3.82 -1.90
C GLU A 118 21.30 4.81 -0.76
N GLN A 119 20.05 5.25 -0.59
CA GLN A 119 19.69 6.17 0.48
C GLN A 119 19.77 5.49 1.85
N LEU A 120 19.31 4.24 1.98
CA LEU A 120 19.51 3.46 3.21
C LEU A 120 20.99 3.29 3.55
N GLY A 121 21.85 3.03 2.57
CA GLY A 121 23.29 2.86 2.78
C GLY A 121 24.01 4.12 3.25
N LYS A 122 23.43 5.31 3.04
CA LYS A 122 23.94 6.58 3.60
C LYS A 122 23.55 6.75 5.07
N ASP A 123 22.35 6.31 5.43
CA ASP A 123 21.76 6.52 6.76
C ASP A 123 22.11 5.40 7.75
N TYR A 124 22.51 4.23 7.24
CA TYR A 124 22.65 3.00 8.02
C TYR A 124 23.92 2.21 7.70
N SER A 125 24.40 1.45 8.69
CA SER A 125 25.48 0.48 8.48
C SER A 125 25.09 -0.60 7.46
N ALA A 126 26.08 -1.31 6.90
CA ALA A 126 25.83 -2.40 5.96
C ALA A 126 24.92 -3.49 6.56
N THR A 127 25.11 -3.84 7.83
CA THR A 127 24.29 -4.83 8.54
C THR A 127 22.85 -4.35 8.74
N THR A 128 22.67 -3.09 9.17
CA THR A 128 21.34 -2.52 9.35
C THR A 128 20.61 -2.40 8.00
N THR A 129 21.32 -1.99 6.95
CA THR A 129 20.79 -1.93 5.59
C THR A 129 20.32 -3.31 5.16
N ALA A 130 21.15 -4.36 5.28
CA ALA A 130 20.77 -5.72 4.91
C ALA A 130 19.50 -6.21 5.65
N ASN A 131 19.40 -5.92 6.94
CA ASN A 131 18.22 -6.27 7.74
C ASN A 131 16.95 -5.54 7.28
N GLU A 132 17.04 -4.25 6.95
CA GLU A 132 15.89 -3.49 6.45
C GLU A 132 15.47 -3.96 5.06
N LEU A 133 16.40 -4.31 4.16
CA LEU A 133 16.07 -4.85 2.84
C LEU A 133 15.22 -6.13 2.94
N VAL A 134 15.58 -7.03 3.87
CA VAL A 134 14.80 -8.26 4.14
C VAL A 134 13.40 -7.91 4.64
N ARG A 135 13.27 -6.94 5.55
CA ARG A 135 11.96 -6.51 6.08
C ARG A 135 11.09 -5.87 5.00
N ILE A 136 11.67 -4.99 4.19
CA ILE A 136 10.99 -4.34 3.06
C ILE A 136 10.46 -5.40 2.09
N LYS A 137 11.30 -6.38 1.70
CA LYS A 137 10.88 -7.52 0.88
C LYS A 137 9.75 -8.32 1.54
N GLY A 138 9.81 -8.49 2.86
CA GLY A 138 8.77 -9.12 3.66
C GLY A 138 7.41 -8.43 3.58
N VAL A 139 7.36 -7.10 3.59
CA VAL A 139 6.11 -6.33 3.46
C VAL A 139 5.42 -6.62 2.12
N PHE A 140 6.16 -6.51 1.01
CA PHE A 140 5.59 -6.77 -0.32
C PHE A 140 5.27 -8.25 -0.53
N LYS A 141 6.06 -9.17 0.04
CA LYS A 141 5.77 -10.61 0.01
C LYS A 141 4.46 -10.92 0.72
N TRP A 142 4.25 -10.36 1.91
CA TRP A 142 2.98 -10.49 2.62
C TRP A 142 1.82 -9.95 1.78
N ALA A 143 1.98 -8.78 1.16
CA ALA A 143 0.94 -8.19 0.32
C ALA A 143 0.56 -9.08 -0.87
N TRP A 144 1.55 -9.72 -1.51
CA TRP A 144 1.32 -10.70 -2.57
C TRP A 144 0.61 -11.95 -2.05
N GLN A 145 1.05 -12.51 -0.91
CA GLN A 145 0.42 -13.68 -0.29
C GLN A 145 -1.03 -13.43 0.14
N MET A 146 -1.36 -12.18 0.51
CA MET A 146 -2.71 -11.76 0.86
C MET A 146 -3.52 -11.29 -0.36
N GLU A 147 -3.03 -11.51 -1.58
CA GLU A 147 -3.68 -11.16 -2.85
C GLU A 147 -4.03 -9.66 -3.00
N LEU A 148 -3.30 -8.80 -2.29
CA LEU A 148 -3.43 -7.34 -2.36
C LEU A 148 -2.72 -6.77 -3.58
N ILE A 149 -1.74 -7.50 -4.11
CA ILE A 149 -1.03 -7.20 -5.35
C ILE A 149 -0.94 -8.47 -6.20
N PRO A 150 -1.01 -8.35 -7.54
CA PRO A 150 -1.01 -9.52 -8.42
C PRO A 150 0.35 -10.23 -8.49
N ALA A 151 1.45 -9.51 -8.23
CA ALA A 151 2.80 -10.06 -8.20
C ALA A 151 3.71 -9.20 -7.32
N MET A 152 4.86 -9.78 -6.95
CA MET A 152 5.94 -9.03 -6.31
C MET A 152 6.50 -7.94 -7.24
N PRO A 153 6.79 -6.73 -6.73
CA PRO A 153 7.51 -5.72 -7.50
C PRO A 153 8.88 -6.23 -7.93
N ASN A 154 9.31 -5.84 -9.13
CA ASN A 154 10.67 -6.16 -9.58
C ASN A 154 11.67 -5.22 -8.89
N MET A 155 12.31 -5.73 -7.83
CA MET A 155 13.30 -4.99 -7.04
C MET A 155 14.71 -4.98 -7.65
N GLY A 156 14.92 -5.72 -8.75
CA GLY A 156 16.22 -5.84 -9.40
C GLY A 156 17.18 -6.84 -8.72
N PRO A 157 18.38 -7.03 -9.31
CA PRO A 157 19.33 -8.07 -8.89
C PRO A 157 19.97 -7.81 -7.52
N ALA A 158 20.12 -6.55 -7.12
CA ALA A 158 20.71 -6.15 -5.83
C ALA A 158 19.81 -6.47 -4.61
N TRP A 159 18.61 -7.00 -4.87
CA TRP A 159 17.58 -7.37 -3.89
C TRP A 159 17.19 -8.86 -3.98
N LYS A 160 17.89 -9.64 -4.80
CA LYS A 160 17.68 -11.09 -4.92
C LYS A 160 18.07 -11.80 -3.64
#